data_AF-A0A149W085-F1
#
_entry.id   AF-A0A149W085-F1
#
_cell.length_a   1.000
_cell.length_b   1.000
_cell.length_c   1.000
_cell.angle_alpha   90.00
_cell.angle_beta   90.00
_cell.angle_gamma   90.00
#
_symmetry.space_group_name_H-M   'P 1'
#
loop_
_entity.id
_entity.type
_entity.pdbx_description
1 polymer ?
#
loop_
_entity_poly.entity_id
_entity_poly.type
_entity_poly.pdbx_seq_one_letter_code
_entity_poly.pdbx_strand_id
1 'polypeptide(L)'
;MYAAYQVDGSSQQAVRATTFTKVDDHTDEVVSSANAFQGRILSYCVVGTLGLLTPMYLNASSATATWSINQIEFEGTQVVAADVATSASGDVTHVRHVMKISVSELAKVFGVSRQAVHGWLKGGALSPRNAQRISEFAQAADVFLESGIDVTPQALRRKISGGQSLLESVGEGGKVVELARALVGTLSRESQQRQRLASRLAGRQKSAPTADDFGTPHLHEDA
;
A
#
# COMPACT_ATOMS: atom_id res chain seq x y z
N MET A 1 36.82 53.24 -18.49
CA MET A 1 37.43 53.68 -17.22
C MET A 1 36.81 52.85 -16.11
N TYR A 2 37.61 51.96 -15.52
CA TYR A 2 37.22 51.11 -14.39
C TYR A 2 37.32 51.92 -13.09
N ALA A 3 36.32 51.84 -12.22
CA ALA A 3 36.43 52.26 -10.83
C ALA A 3 36.57 51.00 -9.95
N ALA A 4 37.76 50.80 -9.39
CA ALA A 4 38.04 49.79 -8.39
C ALA A 4 37.51 50.28 -7.03
N TYR A 5 36.63 49.50 -6.40
CA TYR A 5 36.19 49.76 -5.03
C TYR A 5 36.93 48.82 -4.08
N GLN A 6 37.74 49.42 -3.19
CA GLN A 6 38.48 48.71 -2.14
C GLN A 6 37.52 48.25 -1.03
N VAL A 7 37.77 47.04 -0.54
CA VAL A 7 37.12 46.45 0.64
C VAL A 7 37.96 46.83 1.86
N ASP A 8 37.35 47.48 2.84
CA ASP A 8 37.85 47.47 4.21
C ASP A 8 36.69 47.68 5.19
N GLY A 9 36.62 46.82 6.21
CA GLY A 9 35.62 46.92 7.28
C GLY A 9 35.14 45.58 7.81
N SER A 10 35.97 44.92 8.61
CA SER A 10 35.59 43.83 9.51
C SER A 10 34.52 44.30 10.50
N SER A 11 33.38 43.61 10.59
CA SER A 11 32.40 43.77 11.68
C SER A 11 31.67 42.45 11.97
N GLN A 12 31.64 42.15 13.26
CA GLN A 12 31.32 40.89 13.94
C GLN A 12 30.00 40.20 13.54
N GLN A 13 30.05 38.89 13.33
CA GLN A 13 28.90 38.00 13.25
C GLN A 13 28.18 37.95 14.60
N ALA A 14 26.91 38.36 14.62
CA ALA A 14 25.96 38.00 15.67
C ALA A 14 24.93 37.04 15.07
N VAL A 15 25.11 35.74 15.31
CA VAL A 15 24.16 34.69 14.93
C VAL A 15 22.98 34.73 15.89
N ARG A 16 21.78 35.05 15.40
CA ARG A 16 20.52 34.74 16.08
C ARG A 16 19.61 34.01 15.12
N ALA A 17 19.55 32.68 15.30
CA ALA A 17 18.59 31.81 14.65
C ALA A 17 17.24 31.94 15.37
N THR A 18 16.18 32.28 14.63
CA THR A 18 14.80 32.17 15.11
C THR A 18 14.01 31.31 14.12
N THR A 19 13.83 30.05 14.47
CA THR A 19 12.95 29.09 13.81
C THR A 19 11.50 29.52 14.00
N PHE A 20 10.75 29.65 12.90
CA PHE A 20 9.30 29.86 12.95
C PHE A 20 8.62 28.83 12.05
N THR A 21 7.99 27.82 12.66
CA THR A 21 7.13 26.84 11.98
C THR A 21 5.73 27.42 11.86
N LYS A 22 5.22 27.54 10.62
CA LYS A 22 3.79 27.74 10.38
C LYS A 22 3.26 26.69 9.42
N VAL A 23 2.41 25.83 9.96
CA VAL A 23 1.48 24.94 9.26
C VAL A 23 0.36 25.81 8.71
N ASP A 24 -0.03 25.63 7.45
CA ASP A 24 -1.43 25.74 7.03
C ASP A 24 -1.66 25.05 5.67
N ASP A 25 -2.82 24.42 5.61
CA ASP A 25 -3.41 23.51 4.65
C ASP A 25 -4.29 24.27 3.64
N HIS A 26 -4.37 23.75 2.39
CA HIS A 26 -5.48 23.81 1.41
C HIS A 26 -5.08 24.06 -0.06
N THR A 27 -5.20 22.98 -0.85
CA THR A 27 -5.95 22.77 -2.13
C THR A 27 -6.22 23.98 -3.03
N ASP A 28 -6.17 23.95 -4.36
CA ASP A 28 -6.10 22.91 -5.41
C ASP A 28 -5.88 23.68 -6.74
N GLU A 29 -5.14 23.14 -7.71
CA GLU A 29 -5.58 22.95 -9.11
C GLU A 29 -4.44 22.46 -10.02
N VAL A 30 -4.64 21.23 -10.51
CA VAL A 30 -4.48 20.71 -11.88
C VAL A 30 -3.23 21.14 -12.69
N VAL A 31 -2.37 20.17 -13.05
CA VAL A 31 -2.27 19.60 -14.41
C VAL A 31 -1.40 18.33 -14.33
N SER A 32 -2.03 17.19 -14.65
CA SER A 32 -1.35 15.97 -15.00
C SER A 32 -0.74 16.12 -16.39
N SER A 33 0.59 16.11 -16.50
CA SER A 33 1.26 15.78 -17.76
C SER A 33 2.39 14.80 -17.45
N ALA A 34 2.18 13.55 -17.87
CA ALA A 34 3.22 12.56 -17.95
C ALA A 34 4.27 13.04 -18.95
N ASN A 35 5.42 13.44 -18.45
CA ASN A 35 6.68 13.40 -19.17
C ASN A 35 7.76 13.16 -18.13
N ALA A 36 8.55 12.11 -18.34
CA ALA A 36 9.77 11.85 -17.57
C ALA A 36 10.77 12.99 -17.85
N PHE A 37 10.58 14.13 -17.20
CA PHE A 37 11.57 15.21 -17.16
C PHE A 37 12.42 14.98 -15.93
N GLN A 38 13.63 14.45 -16.14
CA GLN A 38 14.73 14.57 -15.20
C GLN A 38 15.21 16.03 -15.22
N GLY A 39 14.35 16.95 -14.76
CA GLY A 39 14.56 18.38 -14.80
C GLY A 39 14.50 18.92 -13.38
N ARG A 40 15.58 19.57 -12.94
CA ARG A 40 15.52 20.44 -11.76
C ARG A 40 14.44 21.49 -12.03
N ILE A 41 13.30 21.39 -11.34
CA ILE A 41 12.26 22.41 -11.41
C ILE A 41 12.83 23.67 -10.75
N LEU A 42 13.25 24.61 -11.58
CA LEU A 42 13.60 25.96 -11.17
C LEU A 42 12.30 26.77 -11.20
N SER A 43 11.61 26.85 -10.06
CA SER A 43 10.47 27.75 -9.91
C SER A 43 10.97 29.20 -9.93
N TYR A 44 10.62 29.94 -10.99
CA TYR A 44 10.85 31.38 -11.08
C TYR A 44 9.60 32.09 -10.56
N CYS A 45 9.73 32.84 -9.46
CA CYS A 45 8.68 33.77 -9.06
C CYS A 45 8.88 35.08 -9.84
N VAL A 46 7.86 35.49 -10.60
CA VAL A 46 7.80 36.82 -11.20
C VAL A 46 7.41 37.80 -10.09
N VAL A 47 8.33 38.67 -9.68
CA VAL A 47 8.05 39.66 -8.63
C VAL A 47 7.88 41.04 -9.27
N GLY A 48 6.67 41.61 -9.16
CA GLY A 48 6.30 43.03 -9.15
C GLY A 48 6.69 43.97 -10.31
N THR A 49 7.74 43.68 -11.08
CA THR A 49 8.28 44.52 -12.17
C THR A 49 8.98 43.66 -13.23
N LEU A 50 8.43 42.47 -13.54
CA LEU A 50 8.91 41.61 -14.64
C LEU A 50 10.33 41.04 -14.48
N GLY A 51 10.93 41.13 -13.28
CA GLY A 51 12.21 40.49 -12.96
C GLY A 51 12.06 38.99 -12.67
N LEU A 52 12.98 38.18 -13.22
CA LEU A 52 13.05 36.75 -12.93
C LEU A 52 13.93 36.51 -11.69
N LEU A 53 13.31 36.04 -10.61
CA LEU A 53 14.06 35.60 -9.43
C LEU A 53 14.78 34.28 -9.76
N THR A 54 16.06 34.40 -10.12
CA THR A 54 16.94 33.27 -10.48
C THR A 54 17.76 32.87 -9.25
N PRO A 55 18.15 31.59 -9.06
CA PRO A 55 18.98 31.20 -7.91
C PRO A 55 20.31 31.95 -7.84
N MET A 56 20.89 32.26 -9.00
CA MET A 56 22.07 33.12 -9.13
C MET A 56 21.84 34.52 -8.53
N TYR A 57 20.66 35.10 -8.77
CA TYR A 57 20.30 36.41 -8.23
C TYR A 57 20.10 36.36 -6.71
N LEU A 58 19.47 35.30 -6.19
CA LEU A 58 19.33 35.08 -4.74
C LEU A 58 20.69 34.92 -4.05
N ASN A 59 21.62 34.19 -4.68
CA ASN A 59 22.98 34.05 -4.15
C ASN A 59 23.72 35.39 -4.17
N ALA A 60 23.68 36.12 -5.29
CA ALA A 60 24.32 37.43 -5.42
C ALA A 60 23.73 38.48 -4.46
N SER A 61 22.42 38.46 -4.25
CA SER A 61 21.74 39.41 -3.34
C SER A 61 21.98 39.08 -1.87
N SER A 62 22.13 37.80 -1.51
CA SER A 62 22.47 37.40 -0.12
C SER A 62 23.82 37.93 0.36
N ALA A 63 24.76 38.22 -0.55
CA ALA A 63 26.06 38.80 -0.23
C ALA A 63 26.00 40.31 0.11
N THR A 64 24.94 41.01 -0.34
CA THR A 64 24.84 42.48 -0.24
C THR A 64 23.62 42.95 0.56
N ALA A 65 22.63 42.08 0.76
CA ALA A 65 21.40 42.41 1.47
C ALA A 65 21.61 42.45 2.98
N THR A 66 21.16 43.52 3.61
CA THR A 66 21.14 43.68 5.08
C THR A 66 20.01 42.89 5.75
N TRP A 67 19.11 42.28 4.97
CA TRP A 67 18.01 41.45 5.44
C TRP A 67 18.27 39.98 5.14
N SER A 68 17.92 39.10 6.09
CA SER A 68 18.07 37.66 5.93
C SER A 68 17.02 37.12 4.97
N ILE A 69 17.44 36.73 3.76
CA ILE A 69 16.64 35.85 2.91
C ILE A 69 16.60 34.50 3.62
N ASN A 70 15.48 34.18 4.26
CA ASN A 70 15.23 32.84 4.78
C ASN A 70 15.10 31.90 3.57
N GLN A 71 16.20 31.24 3.22
CA GLN A 71 16.18 30.14 2.27
C GLN A 71 15.41 28.99 2.94
N ILE A 72 14.20 28.72 2.46
CA ILE A 72 13.49 27.51 2.83
C ILE A 72 14.12 26.40 2.00
N GLU A 73 15.08 25.70 2.59
CA GLU A 73 15.58 24.44 2.04
C GLU A 73 14.46 23.41 2.15
N PHE A 74 13.84 23.07 1.03
CA PHE A 74 13.01 21.89 0.96
C PHE A 74 13.94 20.68 0.95
N GLU A 75 14.16 20.11 2.14
CA GLU A 75 14.90 18.86 2.30
C GLU A 75 14.16 17.77 1.53
N GLY A 76 14.67 17.47 0.33
CA GLY A 76 14.05 16.55 -0.62
C GLY A 76 14.08 15.12 -0.11
N THR A 77 13.14 14.76 0.77
CA THR A 77 12.82 13.38 1.14
C THR A 77 12.02 12.73 0.00
N GLN A 78 12.59 12.61 -1.19
CA GLN A 78 11.84 12.13 -2.38
C GLN A 78 12.33 10.84 -3.01
N VAL A 79 13.42 10.23 -2.55
CA VAL A 79 13.88 8.96 -3.15
C VAL A 79 13.24 7.73 -2.48
N VAL A 80 12.97 7.78 -1.17
CA VAL A 80 12.37 6.64 -0.44
C VAL A 80 10.85 6.57 -0.64
N ALA A 81 10.15 7.70 -0.71
CA ALA A 81 8.69 7.72 -0.80
C ALA A 81 8.16 7.16 -2.14
N ALA A 82 8.87 7.40 -3.25
CA ALA A 82 8.47 6.89 -4.56
C ALA A 82 8.65 5.36 -4.67
N ASP A 83 9.72 4.82 -4.09
CA ASP A 83 10.00 3.38 -4.06
C ASP A 83 9.01 2.63 -3.15
N VAL A 84 8.71 3.20 -1.97
CA VAL A 84 7.71 2.65 -1.04
C VAL A 84 6.29 2.71 -1.63
N ALA A 85 5.92 3.79 -2.31
CA ALA A 85 4.60 3.90 -2.95
C ALA A 85 4.43 2.89 -4.11
N THR A 86 5.49 2.69 -4.91
CA THR A 86 5.52 1.69 -5.99
C THR A 86 5.44 0.27 -5.43
N SER A 87 6.22 0.00 -4.37
CA SER A 87 6.20 -1.29 -3.66
C SER A 87 4.82 -1.57 -3.03
N ALA A 88 4.21 -0.57 -2.38
CA ALA A 88 2.88 -0.72 -1.77
C ALA A 88 1.78 -0.98 -2.80
N SER A 89 1.81 -0.30 -3.95
CA SER A 89 0.86 -0.57 -5.04
C SER A 89 1.05 -1.99 -5.62
N GLY A 90 2.30 -2.43 -5.75
CA GLY A 90 2.67 -3.80 -6.10
C GLY A 90 2.09 -4.81 -5.12
N ASP A 91 2.31 -4.60 -3.82
CA ASP A 91 1.81 -5.47 -2.75
C ASP A 91 0.29 -5.61 -2.76
N VAL A 92 -0.45 -4.50 -2.93
CA VAL A 92 -1.92 -4.55 -3.02
C VAL A 92 -2.37 -5.36 -4.23
N THR A 93 -1.70 -5.17 -5.37
CA THR A 93 -2.02 -5.91 -6.60
C THR A 93 -1.72 -7.40 -6.45
N HIS A 94 -0.57 -7.71 -5.84
CA HIS A 94 -0.11 -9.06 -5.55
C HIS A 94 -1.09 -9.81 -4.66
N VAL A 95 -1.43 -9.23 -3.50
CA VAL A 95 -2.42 -9.79 -2.57
C VAL A 95 -3.73 -10.10 -3.27
N ARG A 96 -4.23 -9.17 -4.09
CA ARG A 96 -5.49 -9.38 -4.82
C ARG A 96 -5.40 -10.51 -5.83
N HIS A 97 -4.27 -10.65 -6.51
CA HIS A 97 -4.07 -11.70 -7.50
C HIS A 97 -4.02 -13.09 -6.85
N VAL A 98 -3.17 -13.25 -5.82
CA VAL A 98 -2.96 -14.54 -5.16
C VAL A 98 -4.18 -14.97 -4.35
N MET A 99 -4.71 -14.06 -3.54
CA MET A 99 -5.79 -14.38 -2.61
C MET A 99 -7.19 -14.25 -3.23
N LYS A 100 -7.28 -13.75 -4.47
CA LYS A 100 -8.52 -13.54 -5.23
C LYS A 100 -9.55 -12.67 -4.49
N ILE A 101 -9.07 -11.73 -3.68
CA ILE A 101 -9.90 -10.87 -2.84
C ILE A 101 -10.43 -9.65 -3.63
N SER A 102 -11.69 -9.31 -3.42
CA SER A 102 -12.31 -8.12 -4.02
C SER A 102 -11.85 -6.81 -3.37
N VAL A 103 -11.89 -5.69 -4.10
CA VAL A 103 -11.60 -4.36 -3.54
C VAL A 103 -12.50 -4.04 -2.35
N SER A 104 -13.78 -4.42 -2.43
CA SER A 104 -14.76 -4.24 -1.36
C SER A 104 -14.41 -5.00 -0.08
N GLU A 105 -13.79 -6.17 -0.21
CA GLU A 105 -13.39 -7.00 0.92
C GLU A 105 -12.06 -6.53 1.51
N LEU A 106 -11.10 -6.12 0.67
CA LEU A 106 -9.88 -5.46 1.12
C LEU A 106 -10.22 -4.21 1.94
N ALA A 107 -11.14 -3.37 1.44
CA ALA A 107 -11.59 -2.18 2.15
C ALA A 107 -12.15 -2.51 3.55
N LYS A 108 -12.94 -3.59 3.67
CA LYS A 108 -13.48 -4.05 4.96
C LYS A 108 -12.38 -4.54 5.90
N VAL A 109 -11.45 -5.35 5.42
CA VAL A 109 -10.34 -5.92 6.22
C VAL A 109 -9.42 -4.82 6.76
N PHE A 110 -9.14 -3.80 5.94
CA PHE A 110 -8.27 -2.70 6.34
C PHE A 110 -9.02 -1.57 7.07
N GLY A 111 -10.35 -1.60 7.13
CA GLY A 111 -11.16 -0.57 7.77
C GLY A 111 -11.15 0.77 7.02
N VAL A 112 -11.02 0.74 5.69
CA VAL A 112 -10.90 1.92 4.83
C VAL A 112 -12.04 1.99 3.80
N SER A 113 -12.18 3.12 3.12
CA SER A 113 -13.13 3.24 2.02
C SER A 113 -12.65 2.46 0.79
N ARG A 114 -13.58 2.04 -0.08
CA ARG A 114 -13.23 1.43 -1.37
C ARG A 114 -12.40 2.37 -2.24
N GLN A 115 -12.66 3.68 -2.15
CA GLN A 115 -11.92 4.71 -2.88
C GLN A 115 -10.46 4.78 -2.44
N ALA A 116 -10.19 4.62 -1.14
CA ALA A 116 -8.82 4.54 -0.64
C ALA A 116 -8.06 3.36 -1.28
N VAL A 117 -8.68 2.18 -1.36
CA VAL A 117 -8.07 1.00 -2.01
C VAL A 117 -7.83 1.24 -3.50
N HIS A 118 -8.77 1.88 -4.21
CA HIS A 118 -8.54 2.28 -5.61
C HIS A 118 -7.41 3.29 -5.74
N GLY A 119 -7.24 4.19 -4.77
CA GLY A 119 -6.09 5.09 -4.67
C GLY A 119 -4.79 4.33 -4.53
N TRP A 120 -4.71 3.37 -3.61
CA TRP A 120 -3.51 2.55 -3.38
C TRP A 120 -3.12 1.72 -4.61
N LEU A 121 -4.10 1.16 -5.32
CA LEU A 121 -3.86 0.47 -6.59
C LEU A 121 -3.27 1.38 -7.68
N LYS A 122 -3.44 2.70 -7.58
CA LYS A 122 -2.85 3.69 -8.50
C LYS A 122 -1.54 4.29 -7.98
N GLY A 123 -0.99 3.78 -6.86
CA GLY A 123 0.21 4.35 -6.22
C GLY A 123 -0.08 5.56 -5.34
N GLY A 124 -1.33 5.78 -4.93
CA GLY A 124 -1.69 6.82 -3.97
C GLY A 124 -1.08 6.58 -2.59
N ALA A 125 -1.08 7.62 -1.74
CA ALA A 125 -0.46 7.56 -0.43
C ALA A 125 -1.14 6.53 0.51
N LEU A 126 -0.30 5.76 1.21
CA LEU A 126 -0.70 4.88 2.30
C LEU A 126 -0.23 5.45 3.63
N SER A 127 -1.03 5.30 4.68
CA SER A 127 -0.53 5.54 6.03
C SER A 127 0.54 4.49 6.39
N PRO A 128 1.55 4.82 7.22
CA PRO A 128 2.61 3.88 7.60
C PRO A 128 2.06 2.55 8.16
N ARG A 129 1.00 2.64 8.98
CA ARG A 129 0.30 1.47 9.53
C ARG A 129 -0.30 0.57 8.44
N ASN A 130 -0.93 1.15 7.42
CA ASN A 130 -1.54 0.37 6.35
C ASN A 130 -0.48 -0.18 5.38
N ALA A 131 0.59 0.57 5.13
CA ALA A 131 1.73 0.08 4.35
C ALA A 131 2.35 -1.17 5.00
N GLN A 132 2.60 -1.14 6.31
CA GLN A 132 3.10 -2.30 7.05
C GLN A 132 2.14 -3.49 6.96
N ARG A 133 0.86 -3.29 7.26
CA ARG A 133 -0.15 -4.37 7.22
C ARG A 133 -0.32 -4.96 5.82
N ILE A 134 -0.22 -4.14 4.77
CA ILE A 134 -0.26 -4.62 3.38
C ILE A 134 0.97 -5.45 3.06
N SER A 135 2.16 -5.01 3.48
CA SER A 135 3.39 -5.76 3.28
C SER A 135 3.37 -7.11 4.01
N GLU A 136 2.90 -7.14 5.26
CA GLU A 136 2.72 -8.40 6.01
C GLU A 136 1.69 -9.34 5.34
N PHE A 137 0.65 -8.76 4.75
CA PHE A 137 -0.36 -9.53 4.02
C PHE A 137 0.15 -10.03 2.66
N ALA A 138 1.04 -9.28 2.01
CA ALA A 138 1.76 -9.71 0.81
C ALA A 138 2.69 -10.89 1.13
N GLN A 139 3.43 -10.85 2.25
CA GLN A 139 4.23 -11.99 2.71
C GLN A 139 3.37 -13.24 2.99
N ALA A 140 2.15 -13.05 3.51
CA ALA A 140 1.20 -14.15 3.64
C ALA A 140 0.70 -14.69 2.29
N ALA A 141 0.59 -13.84 1.26
CA ALA A 141 0.30 -14.26 -0.11
C ALA A 141 1.44 -15.12 -0.68
N ASP A 142 2.69 -14.74 -0.41
CA ASP A 142 3.87 -15.51 -0.85
C ASP A 142 3.86 -16.93 -0.30
N VAL A 143 3.46 -17.13 0.97
CA VAL A 143 3.30 -18.46 1.55
C VAL A 143 2.34 -19.34 0.75
N PHE A 144 1.26 -18.78 0.20
CA PHE A 144 0.33 -19.54 -0.64
C PHE A 144 0.93 -19.88 -2.00
N LEU A 145 1.61 -18.91 -2.63
CA LEU A 145 2.30 -19.13 -3.90
C LEU A 145 3.39 -20.19 -3.80
N GLU A 146 4.25 -20.10 -2.78
CA GLU A 146 5.32 -21.07 -2.51
C GLU A 146 4.76 -22.48 -2.27
N SER A 147 3.58 -22.59 -1.65
CA SER A 147 2.93 -23.87 -1.40
C SER A 147 2.26 -24.49 -2.64
N GLY A 148 2.09 -23.71 -3.72
CA GLY A 148 1.36 -24.13 -4.93
C GLY A 148 -0.13 -24.41 -4.70
N ILE A 149 -0.70 -23.99 -3.56
CA ILE A 149 -2.11 -24.18 -3.25
C ILE A 149 -2.90 -23.01 -3.82
N ASP A 150 -3.84 -23.31 -4.72
CA ASP A 150 -4.80 -22.32 -5.19
C ASP A 150 -5.82 -22.01 -4.08
N VAL A 151 -5.80 -20.77 -3.59
CA VAL A 151 -6.64 -20.33 -2.48
C VAL A 151 -7.92 -19.69 -2.99
N THR A 152 -9.05 -20.09 -2.41
CA THR A 152 -10.34 -19.45 -2.66
C THR A 152 -10.65 -18.43 -1.58
N PRO A 153 -11.38 -17.34 -1.89
CA PRO A 153 -11.80 -16.36 -0.89
C PRO A 153 -12.60 -16.97 0.28
N GLN A 154 -13.32 -18.07 0.03
CA GLN A 154 -14.04 -18.80 1.07
C GLN A 154 -13.09 -19.49 2.06
N ALA A 155 -11.96 -20.03 1.59
CA ALA A 155 -10.96 -20.64 2.46
C ALA A 155 -10.32 -19.61 3.41
N LEU A 156 -10.13 -18.38 2.94
CA LEU A 156 -9.55 -17.28 3.73
C LEU A 156 -10.44 -16.83 4.89
N ARG A 157 -11.77 -16.97 4.75
CA ARG A 157 -12.77 -16.65 5.78
C ARG A 157 -12.96 -17.78 6.80
N ARG A 158 -12.44 -18.98 6.52
CA ARG A 158 -12.53 -20.10 7.45
C ARG A 158 -11.72 -19.80 8.70
N LYS A 159 -12.29 -20.10 9.87
CA LYS A 159 -11.59 -20.03 11.15
C LYS A 159 -10.55 -21.14 11.22
N ILE A 160 -9.31 -20.76 11.53
CA ILE A 160 -8.19 -21.68 11.71
C ILE A 160 -7.98 -21.89 13.23
N SER A 161 -7.32 -22.98 13.62
CA SER A 161 -7.03 -23.46 14.98
C SER A 161 -6.71 -22.34 16.00
N GLY A 162 -7.73 -21.69 16.56
CA GLY A 162 -7.60 -20.42 17.28
C GLY A 162 -8.82 -19.49 17.16
N GLY A 163 -9.75 -19.78 16.24
CA GLY A 163 -11.06 -19.12 16.16
C GLY A 163 -11.10 -17.83 15.33
N GLN A 164 -9.96 -17.43 14.75
CA GLN A 164 -9.85 -16.30 13.82
C GLN A 164 -9.58 -16.79 12.40
N SER A 165 -10.09 -16.05 11.43
CA SER A 165 -9.78 -16.21 10.01
C SER A 165 -8.53 -15.42 9.62
N LEU A 166 -7.94 -15.74 8.46
CA LEU A 166 -6.77 -15.00 7.98
C LEU A 166 -7.12 -13.51 7.78
N LEU A 167 -8.31 -13.23 7.24
CA LEU A 167 -8.77 -11.87 6.96
C LEU A 167 -8.99 -11.04 8.23
N GLU A 168 -9.46 -11.67 9.32
CA GLU A 168 -9.61 -11.00 10.62
C GLU A 168 -8.25 -10.66 11.24
N SER A 169 -7.26 -11.55 11.09
CA SER A 169 -5.93 -11.36 11.69
C SER A 169 -5.17 -10.13 11.18
N VAL A 170 -5.44 -9.72 9.93
CA VAL A 170 -4.86 -8.49 9.34
C VAL A 170 -5.38 -7.26 10.08
N GLY A 171 -6.63 -7.29 10.58
CA GLY A 171 -7.28 -6.23 11.34
C GLY A 171 -6.56 -5.85 12.63
N GLU A 172 -6.11 -6.89 13.34
CA GLU A 172 -5.68 -6.80 14.74
C GLU A 172 -4.16 -6.66 14.90
N GLY A 173 -3.40 -6.55 13.81
CA GLY A 173 -1.93 -6.61 13.85
C GLY A 173 -1.42 -8.00 14.27
N GLY A 174 -2.21 -9.03 13.95
CA GLY A 174 -1.95 -10.40 14.34
C GLY A 174 -0.89 -11.08 13.48
N LYS A 175 -0.62 -12.34 13.79
CA LYS A 175 0.39 -13.16 13.13
C LYS A 175 -0.10 -13.73 11.79
N VAL A 176 -0.36 -12.83 10.83
CA VAL A 176 -0.97 -13.17 9.53
C VAL A 176 -0.20 -14.27 8.80
N VAL A 177 1.12 -14.18 8.78
CA VAL A 177 1.99 -15.15 8.11
C VAL A 177 1.95 -16.53 8.79
N GLU A 178 1.91 -16.60 10.12
CA GLU A 178 1.78 -17.87 10.84
C GLU A 178 0.43 -18.53 10.56
N LEU A 179 -0.65 -17.75 10.50
CA LEU A 179 -1.98 -18.24 10.15
C LEU A 179 -2.06 -18.72 8.69
N ALA A 180 -1.40 -18.02 7.75
CA ALA A 180 -1.30 -18.48 6.37
C ALA A 180 -0.63 -19.85 6.27
N ARG A 181 0.49 -20.05 6.98
CA ARG A 181 1.17 -21.36 7.05
C ARG A 181 0.27 -22.44 7.67
N ALA A 182 -0.45 -22.12 8.73
CA ALA A 182 -1.40 -23.05 9.37
C ALA A 182 -2.56 -23.42 8.42
N LEU A 183 -3.06 -22.45 7.64
CA LEU A 183 -4.10 -22.67 6.64
C LEU A 183 -3.59 -23.57 5.51
N VAL A 184 -2.40 -23.28 4.96
CA VAL A 184 -1.74 -24.11 3.94
C VAL A 184 -1.60 -25.55 4.43
N GLY A 185 -1.11 -25.75 5.67
CA GLY A 185 -1.00 -27.09 6.25
C GLY A 185 -2.34 -27.81 6.34
N THR A 186 -3.42 -27.08 6.65
CA THR A 186 -4.77 -27.64 6.72
C THR A 186 -5.31 -27.99 5.34
N LEU A 187 -5.20 -27.08 4.37
CA LEU A 187 -5.67 -27.29 2.99
C LEU A 187 -4.91 -28.43 2.31
N SER A 188 -3.60 -28.54 2.56
CA SER A 188 -2.78 -29.65 2.05
C SER A 188 -3.27 -31.00 2.60
N ARG A 189 -3.51 -31.10 3.91
CA ARG A 189 -4.07 -32.32 4.52
C ARG A 189 -5.44 -32.69 3.96
N GLU A 190 -6.32 -31.71 3.80
CA GLU A 190 -7.67 -31.91 3.23
C GLU A 190 -7.62 -32.36 1.77
N SER A 191 -6.71 -31.79 0.97
CA SER A 191 -6.47 -32.21 -0.41
C SER A 191 -6.02 -33.67 -0.46
N GLN A 192 -5.03 -34.04 0.35
CA GLN A 192 -4.55 -35.43 0.43
C GLN A 192 -5.62 -36.41 0.90
N GLN A 193 -6.43 -36.03 1.89
CA GLN A 193 -7.55 -36.85 2.37
C GLN A 193 -8.59 -37.06 1.27
N ARG A 194 -8.98 -35.99 0.56
CA ARG A 194 -9.91 -36.08 -0.58
C ARG A 194 -9.35 -36.97 -1.69
N GLN A 195 -8.07 -36.85 -2.01
CA GLN A 195 -7.43 -37.68 -3.03
C GLN A 195 -7.42 -39.17 -2.64
N ARG A 196 -7.13 -39.48 -1.37
CA ARG A 196 -7.19 -40.86 -0.85
C ARG A 196 -8.61 -41.43 -0.93
N LEU A 197 -9.61 -40.64 -0.54
CA LEU A 197 -11.01 -41.05 -0.64
C LEU A 197 -11.45 -41.24 -2.09
N ALA A 198 -11.11 -40.31 -2.97
CA ALA A 198 -11.40 -40.41 -4.41
C ALA A 198 -10.77 -41.68 -5.01
N SER A 199 -9.53 -42.00 -4.65
CA SER A 199 -8.85 -43.21 -5.10
C SER A 199 -9.55 -44.49 -4.61
N ARG A 200 -10.03 -44.50 -3.36
CA ARG A 200 -10.80 -45.63 -2.80
C ARG A 200 -12.17 -45.79 -3.45
N LEU A 201 -12.78 -44.69 -3.87
CA LEU A 201 -14.13 -44.67 -4.47
C LEU A 201 -14.12 -44.79 -6.00
N ALA A 202 -12.96 -44.69 -6.66
CA ALA A 202 -12.85 -44.68 -8.13
C ALA A 202 -13.42 -45.92 -8.83
N GLY A 203 -13.44 -47.07 -8.14
CA GLY A 203 -14.03 -48.31 -8.66
C GLY A 203 -15.51 -48.51 -8.37
N ARG A 204 -16.17 -47.59 -7.64
CA ARG A 204 -17.58 -47.72 -7.28
C ARG A 204 -18.45 -47.16 -8.41
N GLN A 205 -19.25 -48.02 -9.04
CA GLN A 205 -20.36 -47.57 -9.90
C GLN A 205 -21.32 -46.75 -9.03
N LYS A 206 -21.40 -45.44 -9.29
CA LYS A 206 -22.35 -44.57 -8.61
C LYS A 206 -23.72 -44.84 -9.24
N SER A 207 -24.48 -45.75 -8.64
CA SER A 207 -25.89 -45.92 -9.00
C SER A 207 -26.57 -44.56 -8.85
N ALA A 208 -27.21 -44.10 -9.93
CA ALA A 208 -28.05 -42.92 -9.83
C ALA A 208 -29.15 -43.23 -8.80
N PRO A 209 -29.34 -42.37 -7.78
CA PRO A 209 -30.43 -42.59 -6.85
C PRO A 209 -31.73 -42.59 -7.64
N THR A 210 -32.51 -43.65 -7.46
CA THR A 210 -33.80 -43.82 -8.13
C THR A 210 -34.85 -42.95 -7.44
N ALA A 211 -35.96 -42.65 -8.10
CA ALA A 211 -37.02 -41.83 -7.50
C ALA A 211 -37.57 -42.46 -6.21
N ASP A 212 -37.50 -43.79 -6.07
CA ASP A 212 -37.90 -44.54 -4.87
C ASP A 212 -36.96 -44.30 -3.68
N ASP A 213 -35.71 -43.89 -3.90
CA ASP A 213 -34.76 -43.55 -2.83
C ASP A 213 -35.07 -42.19 -2.16
N PHE A 214 -35.94 -41.38 -2.76
CA PHE A 214 -36.34 -40.08 -2.23
C PHE A 214 -37.81 -40.11 -1.81
N GLY A 215 -38.06 -40.35 -0.52
CA GLY A 215 -39.32 -40.00 0.13
C GLY A 215 -40.39 -41.08 0.19
N THR A 216 -40.04 -42.37 0.11
CA THR A 216 -40.98 -43.45 0.46
C THR A 216 -41.28 -43.44 1.96
N PRO A 217 -42.55 -43.26 2.40
CA PRO A 217 -42.90 -43.45 3.80
C PRO A 217 -42.72 -44.92 4.15
N HIS A 218 -41.81 -45.23 5.08
CA HIS A 218 -41.51 -46.59 5.55
C HIS A 218 -42.60 -47.22 6.44
N LEU A 219 -43.79 -46.62 6.53
CA LEU A 219 -44.89 -47.12 7.36
C LEU A 219 -45.92 -47.86 6.50
N HIS A 220 -45.94 -49.18 6.61
CA HIS A 220 -47.07 -50.00 6.21
C HIS A 220 -48.15 -49.92 7.29
N GLU A 221 -48.96 -48.86 7.24
CA GLU A 221 -50.18 -48.73 8.04
C GLU A 221 -51.34 -49.42 7.31
N ASP A 222 -51.32 -50.75 7.23
CA ASP A 222 -52.50 -51.55 6.90
C ASP A 222 -52.66 -52.64 7.98
N ALA A 223 -53.45 -52.33 9.01
CA ALA A 223 -53.92 -53.26 10.04
C ALA A 223 -55.40 -52.99 10.36
#